data_AF-A0A4Y2L976-F1
#
_entry.id   AF-A0A4Y2L976-F1
#
_cell.length_a   1.000
_cell.length_b   1.000
_cell.length_c   1.000
_cell.angle_alpha   90.00
_cell.angle_beta   90.00
_cell.angle_gamma   90.00
#
_symmetry.space_group_name_H-M   'P 1'
#
loop_
_entity.id
_entity.type
_entity.pdbx_description
1 polymer ?
#
loop_
_entity_poly.entity_id
_entity_poly.type
_entity_poly.pdbx_seq_one_letter_code
_entity_poly.pdbx_strand_id
1 'polypeptide(L)'
;MKFRLVNKAYALMLSFLCDKVLVSLSGENTCASIFQKLKSTYLKDGAVNQILIRKRLAMLKKKKEVSMQEHLNEVNGLVNQLKSCGVKISDMDIIVYILMPLLLNMILRNLLLGINL
;
A
#
# COMPACT_ATOMS: atom_id res chain seq x y z
N MET A 1 -37.45 -4.72 -27.24
CA MET A 1 -36.18 -5.49 -27.18
C MET A 1 -35.02 -4.54 -26.83
N LYS A 2 -34.77 -4.29 -25.53
CA LYS A 2 -33.75 -3.32 -25.04
C LYS A 2 -32.68 -4.01 -24.15
N PHE A 3 -32.23 -5.20 -24.52
CA PHE A 3 -31.32 -6.03 -23.71
C PHE A 3 -29.93 -6.26 -24.33
N ARG A 4 -29.51 -5.46 -25.32
CA ARG A 4 -28.29 -5.74 -26.11
C ARG A 4 -27.10 -4.80 -25.90
N LEU A 5 -27.12 -4.02 -24.82
CA LEU A 5 -25.99 -3.18 -24.40
C LEU A 5 -25.83 -3.23 -22.87
N VAL A 6 -25.89 -4.44 -22.27
CA VAL A 6 -25.18 -4.63 -21.00
C VAL A 6 -23.72 -4.27 -21.33
N ASN A 7 -23.30 -3.10 -20.86
CA ASN A 7 -22.07 -2.41 -21.24
C ASN A 7 -20.93 -3.43 -21.39
N LYS A 8 -20.28 -3.51 -22.56
CA LYS A 8 -19.14 -4.44 -22.75
C LYS A 8 -18.10 -4.29 -21.63
N ALA A 9 -17.90 -3.07 -21.14
CA ALA A 9 -17.06 -2.77 -19.99
C ALA A 9 -17.52 -3.45 -18.68
N TYR A 10 -18.83 -3.53 -18.43
CA TYR A 10 -19.40 -4.20 -17.25
C TYR A 10 -19.11 -5.71 -17.28
N ALA A 11 -19.42 -6.36 -18.42
CA ALA A 11 -19.15 -7.80 -18.58
C ALA A 11 -17.65 -8.12 -18.51
N LEU A 12 -16.82 -7.29 -19.15
CA LEU A 12 -15.37 -7.42 -19.09
C LEU A 12 -14.85 -7.23 -17.66
N MET A 13 -15.34 -6.24 -16.93
CA MET A 13 -14.93 -5.98 -15.55
C MET A 13 -15.25 -7.17 -14.63
N LEU A 14 -16.45 -7.73 -14.74
CA LEU A 14 -16.83 -8.92 -13.98
C LEU A 14 -15.94 -10.13 -14.29
N SER A 15 -15.50 -10.29 -15.54
CA SER A 15 -14.64 -11.41 -15.95
C SER A 15 -13.24 -11.41 -15.31
N PHE A 16 -12.78 -10.26 -14.78
CA PHE A 16 -11.51 -10.14 -14.07
C PHE A 16 -11.62 -10.38 -12.56
N LEU A 17 -12.82 -10.60 -12.02
CA LEU A 17 -13.07 -10.76 -10.59
C LEU A 17 -13.30 -12.22 -10.23
N CYS A 18 -12.81 -12.64 -9.06
CA CYS A 18 -13.07 -13.99 -8.55
C CYS A 18 -14.44 -14.10 -7.89
N ASP A 19 -14.96 -15.33 -7.79
CA ASP A 19 -16.32 -15.62 -7.28
C ASP A 19 -16.60 -14.98 -5.90
N LYS A 20 -15.60 -14.97 -5.01
CA LYS A 20 -15.74 -14.35 -3.67
C LYS A 20 -16.03 -12.85 -3.75
N VAL A 21 -15.43 -12.16 -4.72
CA VAL A 21 -15.65 -10.73 -4.96
C VAL A 21 -16.96 -10.51 -5.72
N LEU A 22 -17.32 -11.41 -6.64
CA LEU A 22 -18.61 -11.33 -7.36
C LEU A 22 -19.80 -11.44 -6.42
N VAL A 23 -19.75 -12.31 -5.40
CA VAL A 23 -20.81 -12.46 -4.40
C VAL A 23 -21.06 -11.14 -3.64
N SER A 24 -20.00 -10.40 -3.29
CA SER A 24 -20.12 -9.12 -2.58
C SER A 24 -20.61 -7.96 -3.47
N LEU A 25 -20.62 -8.16 -4.80
CA LEU A 25 -21.06 -7.20 -5.81
C LEU A 25 -22.44 -7.53 -6.40
N SER A 26 -23.13 -8.55 -5.90
CA SER A 26 -24.43 -9.03 -6.42
C SER A 26 -25.53 -7.95 -6.45
N GLY A 27 -25.42 -6.90 -5.63
CA GLY A 27 -26.34 -5.75 -5.64
C GLY A 27 -26.01 -4.65 -6.65
N GLU A 28 -24.88 -4.75 -7.36
CA GLU A 28 -24.35 -3.67 -8.21
C GLU A 28 -24.62 -3.94 -9.70
N ASN A 29 -25.38 -3.06 -10.35
CA ASN A 29 -25.84 -3.26 -11.74
C ASN A 29 -25.15 -2.34 -12.77
N THR A 30 -24.20 -1.51 -12.34
CA THR A 30 -23.41 -0.65 -13.24
C THR A 30 -21.91 -0.82 -13.03
N CYS A 31 -21.12 -0.55 -14.06
CA CYS A 31 -19.65 -0.58 -13.97
C CYS A 31 -19.14 0.44 -12.94
N ALA A 32 -19.76 1.63 -12.89
CA ALA A 32 -19.42 2.67 -11.93
C ALA A 32 -19.67 2.24 -10.48
N SER A 33 -20.81 1.62 -10.20
CA SER A 33 -21.18 1.21 -8.85
C SER A 33 -20.34 0.01 -8.37
N ILE A 34 -20.02 -0.95 -9.26
CA ILE A 34 -19.02 -1.98 -8.99
C ILE A 34 -17.66 -1.37 -8.66
N PHE A 35 -17.17 -0.45 -9.50
CA PHE A 35 -15.86 0.18 -9.28
C PHE A 35 -15.82 0.95 -7.95
N GLN A 36 -16.88 1.68 -7.61
CA GLN A 36 -17.00 2.35 -6.31
C GLN A 36 -17.06 1.38 -5.12
N LYS A 37 -17.78 0.26 -5.27
CA LYS A 37 -17.88 -0.77 -4.23
C LYS A 37 -16.54 -1.46 -4.01
N LEU A 38 -15.84 -1.81 -5.10
CA LEU A 38 -14.48 -2.34 -5.04
C LEU A 38 -13.53 -1.34 -4.38
N LYS A 39 -13.63 -0.06 -4.75
CA LYS A 39 -12.84 1.00 -4.13
C LYS A 39 -13.10 1.08 -2.63
N SER A 40 -14.33 1.29 -2.20
CA SER A 40 -14.66 1.39 -0.76
C SER A 40 -14.34 0.13 0.06
N THR A 41 -14.43 -1.06 -0.55
CA THR A 41 -14.21 -2.34 0.16
C THR A 41 -12.73 -2.70 0.26
N TYR A 42 -11.96 -2.49 -0.82
CA TYR A 42 -10.58 -2.97 -0.95
C TYR A 42 -9.55 -1.85 -0.98
N LEU A 43 -9.86 -0.70 -1.59
CA LEU A 43 -9.07 0.52 -1.49
C LEU A 43 -9.47 1.25 -0.20
N LYS A 44 -8.86 0.82 0.91
CA LYS A 44 -9.00 1.50 2.19
C LYS A 44 -8.22 2.82 2.13
N ASP A 45 -8.81 3.85 1.54
CA ASP A 45 -8.21 5.20 1.46
C ASP A 45 -8.24 5.92 2.83
N GLY A 46 -8.79 5.26 3.86
CA GLY A 46 -9.01 5.81 5.20
C GLY A 46 -7.82 5.74 6.14
N ALA A 47 -7.97 6.43 7.28
CA ALA A 47 -6.95 6.56 8.32
C ALA A 47 -6.34 5.23 8.79
N VAL A 48 -7.12 4.15 8.83
CA VAL A 48 -6.65 2.81 9.25
C VAL A 48 -5.56 2.27 8.32
N ASN A 49 -5.70 2.46 7.00
CA ASN A 49 -4.69 2.01 6.05
C ASN A 49 -3.43 2.87 6.14
N GLN A 50 -3.60 4.19 6.32
CA GLN A 50 -2.47 5.09 6.56
C GLN A 50 -1.68 4.68 7.81
N ILE A 51 -2.37 4.36 8.92
CA ILE A 51 -1.76 3.84 10.15
C ILE A 51 -1.02 2.53 9.88
N LEU A 52 -1.63 1.59 9.15
CA LEU A 52 -1.01 0.31 8.81
C LEU A 52 0.26 0.49 7.97
N ILE A 53 0.23 1.37 6.96
CA ILE A 53 1.39 1.65 6.10
C ILE A 53 2.50 2.35 6.90
N ARG A 54 2.16 3.33 7.75
CA ARG A 54 3.13 4.00 8.65
C ARG A 54 3.76 3.02 9.62
N LYS A 55 2.99 2.08 10.17
CA LYS A 55 3.51 1.00 11.02
C LYS A 55 4.49 0.11 10.23
N ARG A 56 4.18 -0.24 8.98
CA ARG A 56 5.09 -1.01 8.11
C ARG A 56 6.39 -0.26 7.83
N LEU A 57 6.32 1.05 7.51
CA LEU A 57 7.50 1.90 7.32
C LEU A 57 8.38 1.93 8.57
N ALA A 58 7.79 2.11 9.76
CA ALA A 58 8.53 2.14 11.02
C ALA A 58 9.17 0.80 11.40
N MET A 59 8.57 -0.32 10.99
CA MET A 59 9.09 -1.67 11.24
C MET A 59 10.01 -2.18 10.13
N LEU A 60 10.15 -1.45 9.02
CA LEU A 60 10.98 -1.85 7.91
C LEU A 60 12.42 -1.91 8.41
N LYS A 61 13.07 -3.07 8.29
CA LYS A 61 14.47 -3.24 8.66
C LYS A 61 15.24 -3.66 7.42
N LYS A 62 16.36 -3.01 7.15
CA LYS A 62 17.28 -3.51 6.14
C LYS A 62 17.83 -4.86 6.63
N LYS A 63 17.46 -5.95 5.97
CA LYS A 63 18.05 -7.27 6.20
C LYS A 63 19.47 -7.26 5.63
N LYS A 64 20.41 -8.00 6.25
CA LYS A 64 21.82 -8.05 5.80
C LYS A 64 21.96 -8.50 4.34
N GLU A 65 21.06 -9.37 3.90
CA GLU A 65 21.07 -9.98 2.56
C GLU A 65 20.35 -9.15 1.49
N VAL A 66 19.64 -8.09 1.88
CA VAL A 66 18.87 -7.24 0.95
C VAL A 66 19.72 -6.04 0.54
N SER A 67 19.75 -5.78 -0.77
CA SER A 67 20.49 -4.65 -1.33
C SER A 67 19.89 -3.32 -0.86
N MET A 68 20.69 -2.24 -0.89
CA MET A 68 20.17 -0.91 -0.55
C MET A 68 19.08 -0.48 -1.56
N GLN A 69 19.22 -0.86 -2.82
CA GLN A 69 18.25 -0.54 -3.86
C GLN A 69 16.89 -1.20 -3.62
N GLU A 70 16.85 -2.49 -3.24
CA GLU A 70 15.61 -3.18 -2.88
C GLU A 70 14.94 -2.55 -1.66
N HIS A 71 15.73 -2.17 -0.65
CA HIS A 71 15.20 -1.47 0.52
C HIS A 71 14.58 -0.11 0.15
N LEU A 72 15.25 0.68 -0.70
CA LEU A 72 14.70 1.94 -1.21
C LEU A 72 13.43 1.73 -2.03
N ASN A 73 13.38 0.66 -2.83
CA ASN A 73 12.19 0.31 -3.61
C ASN A 73 11.00 -0.04 -2.69
N GLU A 74 11.21 -0.78 -1.60
CA GLU A 74 10.18 -1.05 -0.60
C GLU A 74 9.68 0.24 0.07
N VAL A 75 10.59 1.12 0.50
CA VAL A 75 10.22 2.41 1.10
C VAL A 75 9.41 3.24 0.11
N ASN A 76 9.87 3.36 -1.15
CA ASN A 76 9.15 4.08 -2.20
C ASN A 76 7.77 3.49 -2.48
N GLY A 77 7.64 2.16 -2.48
CA GLY A 77 6.36 1.49 -2.63
C GLY A 77 5.36 1.88 -1.53
N LEU A 78 5.80 1.91 -0.27
CA LEU A 78 4.96 2.29 0.87
C LEU A 78 4.66 3.81 0.88
N VAL A 79 5.61 4.66 0.53
CA VAL A 79 5.40 6.12 0.40
C VAL A 79 4.37 6.42 -0.70
N ASN A 80 4.44 5.73 -1.84
CA ASN A 80 3.48 5.89 -2.92
C ASN A 80 2.07 5.45 -2.50
N GLN A 81 1.94 4.38 -1.70
CA GLN A 81 0.66 3.97 -1.13
C GLN A 81 0.08 5.02 -0.16
N LEU A 82 0.93 5.70 0.63
CA LEU A 82 0.45 6.82 1.46
C LEU A 82 0.02 8.02 0.61
N LYS A 83 0.78 8.36 -0.44
CA LYS A 83 0.42 9.43 -1.38
C LYS A 83 -0.92 9.15 -2.07
N SER A 84 -1.19 7.89 -2.45
CA SER A 84 -2.47 7.50 -3.03
C SER A 84 -3.64 7.58 -2.05
N CYS A 85 -3.37 7.54 -0.73
CA CYS A 85 -4.36 7.83 0.32
C CYS A 85 -4.55 9.34 0.56
N GLY A 86 -3.96 10.22 -0.25
CA GLY A 86 -4.06 11.67 -0.12
C GLY A 86 -3.15 12.29 0.95
N VAL A 87 -2.21 11.52 1.50
CA VAL A 87 -1.27 12.01 2.51
C VAL A 87 -0.19 12.86 1.83
N LYS A 88 -0.03 14.11 2.30
CA LYS A 88 1.14 14.93 1.94
C LYS A 88 2.35 14.42 2.70
N ILE A 89 3.40 14.05 1.97
CA ILE A 89 4.67 13.56 2.50
C ILE A 89 5.76 14.48 1.96
N SER A 90 6.55 15.05 2.86
CA SER A 90 7.70 15.87 2.50
C SER A 90 8.93 15.00 2.20
N ASP A 91 9.92 15.57 1.52
CA ASP A 91 11.19 14.88 1.27
C ASP A 91 11.92 14.54 2.59
N MET A 92 11.79 15.40 3.61
CA MET A 92 12.31 15.10 4.96
C MET A 92 11.67 13.86 5.58
N ASP A 93 10.36 13.67 5.44
CA ASP A 93 9.69 12.46 5.93
C ASP A 93 10.26 11.20 5.27
N ILE A 94 10.51 11.26 3.95
CA ILE A 94 11.09 10.15 3.18
C ILE A 94 12.50 9.85 3.66
N ILE A 95 13.33 10.88 3.88
CA ILE A 95 14.68 10.74 4.44
C ILE A 95 14.62 10.06 5.82
N VAL A 96 13.69 10.47 6.69
CA VAL A 96 13.49 9.85 8.01
C VAL A 96 13.11 8.38 7.86
N TYR A 97 12.21 8.02 6.94
CA TYR A 97 11.83 6.61 6.72
C TYR A 97 12.98 5.74 6.22
N ILE A 98 13.91 6.30 5.44
CA ILE A 98 15.10 5.58 4.96
C ILE A 98 16.14 5.45 6.09
N LEU A 99 16.35 6.51 6.87
CA LEU A 99 17.42 6.58 7.87
C LEU A 99 17.07 5.89 9.19
N MET A 100 15.81 5.94 9.64
CA MET A 100 15.37 5.34 10.91
C MET A 100 15.77 3.85 11.05
N PRO A 101 15.52 2.98 10.06
CA PRO A 101 15.95 1.57 10.08
C PRO A 101 17.47 1.39 10.16
N LEU A 102 18.23 2.31 9.56
CA LEU A 102 19.68 2.24 9.47
C LEU A 102 20.33 2.72 10.77
N LEU A 103 19.86 3.84 11.32
CA LEU A 103 20.34 4.43 12.57
C LEU A 103 20.05 3.52 13.77
N LEU A 104 18.85 2.91 13.83
CA LEU A 104 18.52 1.96 14.89
C LEU A 104 19.48 0.76 14.88
N ASN A 105 19.78 0.22 13.70
CA ASN A 105 20.73 -0.89 13.56
C ASN A 105 22.16 -0.48 13.95
N MET A 106 22.57 0.76 13.64
CA MET A 106 23.89 1.27 14.03
C MET A 106 24.01 1.43 15.55
N ILE A 107 23.00 2.03 16.21
CA ILE A 107 22.97 2.21 17.67
C ILE A 107 22.95 0.85 18.38
N LEU A 108 22.11 -0.08 17.94
CA LEU A 108 22.06 -1.43 18.51
C LEU A 108 23.39 -2.17 18.34
N ARG A 109 24.06 -2.02 17.18
CA ARG A 109 25.37 -2.60 16.94
C ARG A 109 26.44 -2.00 17.85
N ASN A 110 26.45 -0.68 18.02
CA ASN A 110 27.42 0.00 18.89
C ASN A 110 27.21 -0.36 20.37
N LEU A 111 25.95 -0.47 20.81
CA LEU A 111 25.62 -0.91 22.17
C LEU A 111 26.01 -2.38 22.42
N LEU A 112 25.77 -3.27 21.45
CA LEU A 112 26.16 -4.69 21.54
C LEU A 112 27.67 -4.92 21.48
N LEU A 113 28.40 -4.06 20.75
CA LEU A 113 29.85 -4.17 20.60
C LEU A 113 30.64 -3.28 21.57
N GLY A 114 29.96 -2.53 22.45
CA GLY A 114 30.59 -1.65 23.44
C GLY A 114 31.42 -0.50 22.84
N ILE A 115 31.14 -0.10 21.59
CA ILE A 115 31.87 0.97 20.91
C ILE A 115 31.19 2.29 21.29
N ASN A 116 31.83 3.08 22.16
CA ASN A 116 31.40 4.45 22.45
C ASN A 116 31.59 5.33 21.20
N LEU A 117 30.55 6.08 20.83
CA LEU A 117 30.59 7.12 19.79
C LEU A 117 31.52 8.27 20.19
#